data_AF-A0A8H3GEA0-F1
#
_entry.id   AF-A0A8H3GEA0-F1
#
_cell.length_a   1.000
_cell.length_b   1.000
_cell.length_c   1.000
_cell.angle_alpha   90.00
_cell.angle_beta   90.00
_cell.angle_gamma   90.00
#
_symmetry.space_group_name_H-M   'P 1'
#
loop_
_entity.id
_entity.type
_entity.pdbx_description
1 polymer ?
#
loop_
_entity_poly.entity_id
_entity_poly.type
_entity_poly.pdbx_seq_one_letter_code
_entity_poly.pdbx_strand_id
1 'polypeptide(L)'
;MDTSSPIDRLNRLPHPTGSQKLLDKDVGSPEPLKTTVAGLANCIETYEDVLGGKREYEVLRDELENIFEMLNQCYGEEELPVITPSLESLCKDIDLEVQGVKEKLNQDRVRISGDAPNDLIDVFGCYARMRNHLRRISLNLNVSVWRIGDASATETRLNRLRPVMAARYSSALTVGLKRGSSTESSQADVLAKMAGWVGTSDPGSVYWMSGMDRASKTSIAYSLCDKLAAEGKLAASFFCSRLVPECRDVNRIIPSIAYQLARFSRPFLSVLLEVLEKDSNMHNCLSHPQFDALIVQPLRRVKDTLPDNLVVMIYALDECENKDGTHRMVDVLLTKLESLPVKFVVSSPPEPEIWDRMTEQSDYDDLRVVLRELDRHTVMLEFSPEKPQV
;
A
#
# COMPACT_ATOMS: atom_id res chain seq x y z
N MET A 1 35.81 -12.09 25.79
CA MET A 1 35.11 -11.49 24.63
C MET A 1 35.16 -12.54 23.54
N ASP A 2 34.05 -13.23 23.31
CA ASP A 2 33.96 -14.29 22.30
C ASP A 2 33.91 -13.61 20.92
N THR A 3 34.96 -13.81 20.13
CA THR A 3 35.18 -13.22 18.78
C THR A 3 34.52 -14.02 17.67
N SER A 4 33.58 -14.90 18.00
CA SER A 4 32.80 -15.69 17.05
C SER A 4 31.96 -14.78 16.15
N SER A 5 31.93 -15.13 14.86
CA SER A 5 31.01 -14.55 13.88
C SER A 5 29.56 -14.69 14.37
N PRO A 6 28.64 -13.76 14.04
CA PRO A 6 27.21 -13.91 14.36
C PRO A 6 26.68 -15.30 13.95
N ILE A 7 27.05 -15.76 12.74
CA ILE A 7 26.72 -17.10 12.21
C ILE A 7 27.23 -18.26 13.11
N ASP A 8 28.38 -18.09 13.77
CA ASP A 8 28.94 -19.11 14.66
C ASP A 8 28.23 -19.19 16.02
N ARG A 9 27.46 -18.16 16.40
CA ARG A 9 26.66 -18.14 17.63
C ARG A 9 25.30 -18.80 17.40
N LEU A 10 24.67 -18.55 16.26
CA LEU A 10 23.50 -19.28 15.76
C LEU A 10 23.74 -20.81 15.78
N ASN A 11 24.93 -21.26 15.39
CA ASN A 11 25.33 -22.67 15.40
C ASN A 11 25.53 -23.30 16.80
N ARG A 12 25.54 -22.51 17.89
CA ARG A 12 25.68 -23.02 19.27
C ARG A 12 24.35 -23.24 19.98
N LEU A 13 23.23 -22.84 19.38
CA LEU A 13 21.91 -23.21 19.87
C LEU A 13 21.70 -24.72 19.62
N PRO A 14 21.11 -25.48 20.57
CA PRO A 14 21.08 -26.94 20.53
C PRO A 14 20.25 -27.55 19.37
N HIS A 15 19.58 -26.73 18.55
CA HIS A 15 18.87 -27.13 17.33
C HIS A 15 18.99 -26.01 16.27
N PRO A 16 19.08 -26.32 14.97
CA PRO A 16 19.02 -25.30 13.93
C PRO A 16 17.68 -24.59 14.02
N THR A 17 17.73 -23.28 14.27
CA THR A 17 16.54 -22.43 14.32
C THR A 17 15.82 -22.44 12.96
N GLY A 18 14.51 -22.21 12.96
CA GLY A 18 13.72 -22.10 11.74
C GLY A 18 14.26 -21.01 10.81
N SER A 19 14.79 -19.92 11.37
CA SER A 19 15.53 -18.88 10.64
C SER A 19 16.75 -19.44 9.88
N GLN A 20 17.56 -20.28 10.53
CA GLN A 20 18.76 -20.87 9.93
C GLN A 20 18.45 -21.88 8.83
N LYS A 21 17.43 -22.73 9.03
CA LYS A 21 16.92 -23.64 7.99
C LYS A 21 16.44 -22.90 6.73
N LEU A 22 15.90 -21.69 6.89
CA LEU A 22 15.40 -20.88 5.77
C LEU A 22 16.55 -20.21 5.00
N LEU A 23 17.65 -19.85 5.70
CA LEU A 23 18.87 -19.29 5.10
C LEU A 23 19.70 -20.35 4.37
N ASP A 24 19.77 -21.57 4.92
CA ASP A 24 20.52 -22.69 4.31
C ASP A 24 19.83 -23.27 3.06
N LYS A 25 18.56 -22.92 2.79
CA LYS A 25 17.90 -23.22 1.52
C LYS A 25 18.46 -22.32 0.41
N ASP A 26 19.58 -22.75 -0.16
CA ASP A 26 20.23 -22.05 -1.28
C ASP A 26 19.37 -22.03 -2.56
N VAL A 27 18.45 -22.98 -2.71
CA VAL A 27 17.67 -23.18 -3.93
C VAL A 27 16.24 -22.66 -3.77
N GLY A 28 15.92 -21.58 -4.50
CA GLY A 28 14.54 -21.22 -4.87
C GLY A 28 13.89 -20.03 -4.16
N SER A 29 14.26 -19.66 -2.92
CA SER A 29 13.55 -18.56 -2.23
C SER A 29 13.83 -17.17 -2.83
N PRO A 30 12.81 -16.28 -2.89
CA PRO A 30 12.95 -14.90 -3.34
C PRO A 30 14.10 -14.17 -2.64
N GLU A 31 14.97 -13.51 -3.41
CA GLU A 31 16.08 -12.71 -2.87
C GLU A 31 15.62 -11.67 -1.82
N PRO A 32 14.51 -10.91 -2.03
CA PRO A 32 14.04 -9.97 -1.02
C PRO A 32 13.71 -10.65 0.31
N LEU A 33 13.11 -11.84 0.26
CA LEU A 33 12.73 -12.57 1.46
C LEU A 33 13.95 -13.20 2.15
N LYS A 34 14.92 -13.73 1.39
CA LYS A 34 16.20 -14.20 1.97
C LYS A 34 16.90 -13.07 2.72
N THR A 35 17.01 -11.89 2.11
CA THR A 35 17.66 -10.72 2.71
C THR A 35 16.92 -10.26 3.97
N THR A 36 15.60 -10.19 3.94
CA THR A 36 14.77 -9.85 5.11
C THR A 36 14.93 -10.87 6.25
N VAL A 37 14.92 -12.17 5.95
CA VAL A 37 15.13 -13.25 6.93
C VAL A 37 16.51 -13.14 7.57
N ALA A 38 17.55 -12.89 6.78
CA ALA A 38 18.91 -12.70 7.29
C ALA A 38 19.01 -11.45 8.19
N GLY A 39 18.35 -10.36 7.79
CA GLY A 39 18.27 -9.14 8.59
C GLY A 39 17.59 -9.38 9.95
N LEU A 40 16.49 -10.12 9.96
CA LEU A 40 15.77 -10.52 11.17
C LEU A 40 16.61 -11.42 12.08
N ALA A 41 17.26 -12.45 11.52
CA ALA A 41 18.10 -13.37 12.30
C ALA A 41 19.21 -12.61 13.04
N ASN A 42 19.92 -11.72 12.34
CA ASN A 42 20.94 -10.87 12.94
C ASN A 42 20.37 -9.91 14.01
N CYS A 43 19.16 -9.37 13.80
CA CYS A 43 18.48 -8.55 14.81
C CYS A 43 18.16 -9.34 16.08
N ILE A 44 17.73 -10.60 15.95
CA ILE A 44 17.45 -11.48 17.09
C ILE A 44 18.74 -11.73 17.87
N GLU A 45 19.85 -12.10 17.20
CA GLU A 45 21.14 -12.36 17.84
C GLU A 45 21.67 -11.14 18.60
N THR A 46 21.62 -9.97 17.95
CA THR A 46 22.10 -8.71 18.55
C THR A 46 21.35 -8.40 19.85
N TYR A 47 20.09 -8.83 19.96
CA TYR A 47 19.24 -8.56 21.10
C TYR A 47 19.33 -9.64 22.18
N GLU A 48 19.64 -10.89 21.81
CA GLU A 48 19.96 -11.95 22.77
C GLU A 48 21.14 -11.52 23.66
N ASP A 49 22.15 -10.90 23.05
CA ASP A 49 23.31 -10.34 23.75
C ASP A 49 22.97 -9.22 24.76
N VAL A 50 21.87 -8.48 24.55
CA VAL A 50 21.51 -7.28 25.32
C VAL A 50 20.41 -7.56 26.35
N LEU A 51 19.38 -8.34 25.99
CA LEU A 51 18.19 -8.61 26.79
C LEU A 51 18.00 -10.08 27.17
N GLY A 52 18.98 -10.94 26.91
CA GLY A 52 18.96 -12.35 27.31
C GLY A 52 18.50 -12.53 28.75
N GLY A 53 17.46 -13.35 28.95
CA GLY A 53 16.87 -13.64 30.27
C GLY A 53 15.60 -12.86 30.63
N LYS A 54 15.08 -11.97 29.76
CA LYS A 54 13.74 -11.39 29.91
C LYS A 54 12.67 -12.27 29.25
N ARG A 55 11.60 -12.59 29.99
CA ARG A 55 10.49 -13.43 29.52
C ARG A 55 9.82 -12.90 28.26
N GLU A 56 9.65 -11.57 28.15
CA GLU A 56 9.00 -10.93 27.00
C GLU A 56 9.79 -11.14 25.70
N TYR A 57 11.12 -11.19 25.78
CA TYR A 57 11.99 -11.47 24.64
C TYR A 57 11.93 -12.94 24.24
N GLU A 58 11.96 -13.87 25.20
CA GLU A 58 11.87 -15.31 24.95
C GLU A 58 10.57 -15.69 24.23
N VAL A 59 9.43 -15.17 24.70
CA VAL A 59 8.12 -15.39 24.07
C VAL A 59 8.12 -14.91 22.61
N LEU A 60 8.68 -13.73 22.37
CA LEU A 60 8.72 -13.11 21.05
C LEU A 60 9.66 -13.84 20.08
N ARG A 61 10.82 -14.29 20.56
CA ARG A 61 11.75 -15.13 19.79
C ARG A 61 11.08 -16.44 19.38
N ASP A 62 10.44 -17.13 20.32
CA ASP A 62 9.79 -18.41 20.04
C ASP A 62 8.62 -18.24 19.05
N GLU A 63 7.87 -17.13 19.12
CA GLU A 63 6.85 -16.79 18.13
C GLU A 63 7.43 -16.55 16.72
N LEU A 64 8.57 -15.85 16.60
CA LEU A 64 9.24 -15.61 15.32
C LEU A 64 9.77 -16.90 14.71
N GLU A 65 10.38 -17.76 15.52
CA GLU A 65 10.88 -19.07 15.08
C GLU A 65 9.75 -19.98 14.59
N ASN A 66 8.61 -20.01 15.29
CA ASN A 66 7.42 -20.70 14.81
C ASN A 66 6.96 -20.19 13.44
N ILE A 67 7.00 -18.88 13.19
CA ILE A 67 6.63 -18.33 11.88
C ILE A 67 7.66 -18.72 10.81
N PHE A 68 8.96 -18.73 11.12
CA PHE A 68 9.97 -19.22 10.18
C PHE A 68 9.80 -20.70 9.84
N GLU A 69 9.41 -21.54 10.81
CA GLU A 69 9.08 -22.94 10.56
C GLU A 69 7.85 -23.08 9.65
N MET A 70 6.79 -22.30 9.90
CA MET A 70 5.62 -22.27 9.00
C MET A 70 6.00 -21.84 7.58
N LEU A 71 6.85 -20.81 7.45
CA LEU A 71 7.37 -20.38 6.16
C LEU A 71 8.14 -21.52 5.49
N ASN A 72 9.06 -22.17 6.20
CA ASN A 72 9.84 -23.31 5.70
C ASN A 72 8.99 -24.46 5.19
N GLN A 73 7.84 -24.72 5.82
CA GLN A 73 6.85 -25.71 5.36
C GLN A 73 6.17 -25.27 4.06
N CYS A 74 5.96 -23.97 3.85
CA CYS A 74 5.48 -23.43 2.57
C CYS A 74 6.55 -23.53 1.46
N TYR A 75 7.84 -23.61 1.81
CA TYR A 75 9.00 -23.77 0.90
C TYR A 75 9.27 -25.23 0.48
N GLY A 76 8.23 -26.08 0.35
CA GLY A 76 8.35 -27.50 0.00
C GLY A 76 8.06 -27.81 -1.48
N GLU A 77 9.11 -28.24 -2.20
CA GLU A 77 9.16 -28.96 -3.50
C GLU A 77 8.58 -28.36 -4.80
N GLU A 78 7.71 -27.35 -4.79
CA GLU A 78 7.21 -26.72 -6.03
C GLU A 78 7.80 -25.32 -6.28
N GLU A 79 7.95 -24.94 -7.57
CA GLU A 79 8.40 -23.61 -8.00
C GLU A 79 7.60 -22.52 -7.28
N LEU A 80 8.31 -21.67 -6.54
CA LEU A 80 7.68 -20.61 -5.76
C LEU A 80 6.84 -19.68 -6.64
N PRO A 81 5.76 -19.13 -6.08
CA PRO A 81 5.06 -17.99 -6.63
C PRO A 81 6.02 -16.91 -7.14
N VAL A 82 5.80 -16.44 -8.37
CA VAL A 82 6.29 -15.13 -8.83
C VAL A 82 6.10 -14.11 -7.71
N ILE A 83 7.22 -13.50 -7.30
CA ILE A 83 7.26 -12.45 -6.27
C ILE A 83 6.26 -11.36 -6.67
N THR A 84 5.32 -11.06 -5.77
CA THR A 84 4.33 -10.00 -6.00
C THR A 84 4.81 -8.70 -5.35
N PRO A 85 4.39 -7.53 -5.88
CA PRO A 85 4.68 -6.25 -5.23
C PRO A 85 4.21 -6.18 -3.77
N SER A 86 3.11 -6.86 -3.42
CA SER A 86 2.65 -6.95 -2.02
C SER A 86 3.66 -7.66 -1.11
N LEU A 87 4.32 -8.71 -1.61
CA LEU A 87 5.34 -9.45 -0.85
C LEU A 87 6.59 -8.59 -0.69
N GLU A 88 7.03 -7.91 -1.76
CA GLU A 88 8.16 -6.98 -1.71
C GLU A 88 7.92 -5.84 -0.72
N SER A 89 6.70 -5.29 -0.68
CA SER A 89 6.37 -4.24 0.29
C SER A 89 6.42 -4.75 1.73
N LEU A 90 5.96 -5.97 2.01
CA LEU A 90 6.06 -6.57 3.35
C LEU A 90 7.52 -6.81 3.76
N CYS A 91 8.37 -7.27 2.83
CA CYS A 91 9.80 -7.41 3.06
C CYS A 91 10.44 -6.05 3.41
N LYS A 92 10.16 -5.01 2.62
CA LYS A 92 10.63 -3.64 2.89
C LYS A 92 10.16 -3.11 4.25
N ASP A 93 8.91 -3.37 4.64
CA ASP A 93 8.40 -2.95 5.94
C ASP A 93 9.19 -3.60 7.09
N ILE A 94 9.52 -4.89 6.98
CA ILE A 94 10.36 -5.57 7.96
C ILE A 94 11.77 -4.99 7.98
N ASP A 95 12.38 -4.74 6.81
CA ASP A 95 13.74 -4.20 6.72
C ASP A 95 13.82 -2.81 7.37
N LEU A 96 12.79 -1.98 7.22
CA LEU A 96 12.67 -0.69 7.90
C LEU A 96 12.60 -0.84 9.42
N GLU A 97 11.83 -1.79 9.93
CA GLU A 97 11.81 -2.07 11.37
C GLU A 97 13.17 -2.59 11.87
N VAL A 98 13.84 -3.45 11.10
CA VAL A 98 15.16 -4.00 11.41
C VAL A 98 16.20 -2.89 11.50
N GLN A 99 16.16 -1.95 10.55
CA GLN A 99 17.02 -0.77 10.57
C GLN A 99 16.69 0.15 11.75
N GLY A 100 15.41 0.39 12.03
CA GLY A 100 14.98 1.21 13.17
C GLY A 100 15.44 0.65 14.52
N VAL A 101 15.45 -0.67 14.69
CA VAL A 101 16.01 -1.33 15.88
C VAL A 101 17.52 -1.11 15.97
N LYS A 102 18.26 -1.28 14.88
CA LYS A 102 19.72 -1.06 14.85
C LYS A 102 20.10 0.37 15.20
N GLU A 103 19.37 1.35 14.69
CA GLU A 103 19.62 2.77 14.97
C GLU A 103 19.39 3.11 16.44
N LYS A 104 18.29 2.63 17.04
CA LYS A 104 17.98 2.83 18.46
C LYS A 104 19.03 2.19 19.39
N LEU A 105 19.44 0.97 19.08
CA LEU A 105 20.49 0.26 19.83
C LEU A 105 21.85 0.96 19.77
N ASN A 106 22.19 1.54 18.62
CA ASN A 106 23.42 2.33 18.49
C ASN A 106 23.35 3.63 19.30
N GLN A 107 22.17 4.25 19.43
CA GLN A 107 21.97 5.44 20.27
C GLN A 107 22.09 5.12 21.77
N ASP A 108 21.60 3.97 22.23
CA ASP A 108 21.75 3.52 23.63
C ASP A 108 23.21 3.29 24.04
N ARG A 109 24.02 2.73 23.12
CA ARG A 109 25.47 2.59 23.35
C ARG A 109 26.18 3.94 23.50
N VAL A 110 25.63 5.00 22.90
CA VAL A 110 26.16 6.37 22.97
C VAL A 110 25.63 7.10 24.22
N ARG A 111 24.43 6.78 24.70
CA ARG A 111 23.79 7.40 25.87
C ARG A 111 23.91 6.52 27.12
N ILE A 112 25.12 6.35 27.63
CA ILE A 112 25.33 5.87 29.01
C ILE A 112 24.97 7.02 29.98
N SER A 113 23.69 7.39 30.07
CA SER A 113 23.12 8.23 31.15
C SER A 113 21.62 8.47 30.91
N GLY A 114 20.77 7.71 31.60
CA GLY A 114 19.64 8.33 32.31
C GLY A 114 18.20 8.04 31.88
N ASP A 115 17.89 7.58 30.66
CA ASP A 115 16.48 7.55 30.18
C ASP A 115 15.99 6.20 29.61
N ALA A 116 16.42 5.09 30.24
CA ALA A 116 16.21 3.71 29.81
C ALA A 116 14.76 3.16 29.60
N PRO A 117 13.65 3.75 30.10
CA PRO A 117 12.33 3.11 29.95
C PRO A 117 11.72 3.18 28.55
N ASN A 118 11.87 4.31 27.84
CA ASN A 118 11.17 4.54 26.57
C ASN A 118 11.79 3.79 25.39
N ASP A 119 13.12 3.66 25.36
CA ASP A 119 13.83 3.01 24.25
C ASP A 119 13.53 1.49 24.18
N LEU A 120 13.34 0.85 25.34
CA LEU A 120 12.90 -0.55 25.43
C LEU A 120 11.49 -0.76 24.88
N ILE A 121 10.56 0.13 25.22
CA ILE A 121 9.17 0.08 24.73
C ILE A 121 9.16 0.21 23.20
N ASP A 122 9.98 1.12 22.68
CA ASP A 122 10.10 1.37 21.25
C ASP A 122 10.65 0.18 20.45
N VAL A 123 11.60 -0.57 21.03
CA VAL A 123 12.13 -1.79 20.40
C VAL A 123 11.11 -2.93 20.46
N PHE A 124 10.42 -3.14 21.58
CA PHE A 124 9.31 -4.11 21.63
C PHE A 124 8.21 -3.77 20.60
N GLY A 125 7.95 -2.48 20.39
CA GLY A 125 7.07 -2.00 19.33
C GLY A 125 7.54 -2.40 17.92
N CYS A 126 8.83 -2.26 17.61
CA CYS A 126 9.41 -2.71 16.34
C CYS A 126 9.21 -4.22 16.12
N TYR A 127 9.51 -5.03 17.13
CA TYR A 127 9.31 -6.48 17.04
C TYR A 127 7.84 -6.88 16.88
N ALA A 128 6.92 -6.20 17.57
CA ALA A 128 5.50 -6.44 17.40
C ALA A 128 5.04 -6.17 15.95
N ARG A 129 5.60 -5.14 15.30
CA ARG A 129 5.37 -4.82 13.89
C ARG A 129 6.02 -5.85 12.96
N MET A 130 7.28 -6.22 13.17
CA MET A 130 7.96 -7.29 12.41
C MET A 130 7.16 -8.60 12.45
N ARG A 131 6.70 -9.01 13.64
CA ARG A 131 5.86 -10.20 13.81
C ARG A 131 4.58 -10.10 12.98
N ASN A 132 3.91 -8.95 12.99
CA ASN A 132 2.69 -8.74 12.21
C ASN A 132 2.96 -8.84 10.69
N HIS A 133 4.06 -8.24 10.21
CA HIS A 133 4.46 -8.36 8.80
C HIS A 133 4.80 -9.81 8.42
N LEU A 134 5.53 -10.54 9.26
CA LEU A 134 5.85 -11.96 9.01
C LEU A 134 4.61 -12.85 8.98
N ARG A 135 3.63 -12.60 9.87
CA ARG A 135 2.33 -13.30 9.82
C ARG A 135 1.62 -13.04 8.50
N ARG A 136 1.62 -11.79 8.02
CA ARG A 136 1.04 -11.42 6.71
C ARG A 136 1.77 -12.11 5.55
N ILE A 137 3.10 -12.16 5.58
CA ILE A 137 3.90 -12.91 4.59
C ILE A 137 3.51 -14.38 4.58
N SER A 138 3.41 -15.02 5.75
CA SER A 138 3.00 -16.42 5.87
C SER A 138 1.61 -16.67 5.28
N LEU A 139 0.63 -15.80 5.56
CA LEU A 139 -0.72 -15.88 4.98
C LEU A 139 -0.75 -15.59 3.46
N ASN A 140 0.15 -14.73 2.97
CA ASN A 140 0.27 -14.39 1.55
C ASN A 140 0.90 -15.55 0.75
N LEU A 141 1.92 -16.20 1.32
CA LEU A 141 2.64 -17.32 0.72
C LEU A 141 1.94 -18.66 0.84
N ASN A 142 0.96 -18.80 1.74
CA ASN A 142 0.18 -20.02 1.85
C ASN A 142 -0.82 -20.13 0.68
N VAL A 143 -0.28 -20.41 -0.52
CA VAL A 143 -1.01 -20.52 -1.79
C VAL A 143 -2.12 -21.57 -1.73
N SER A 144 -1.99 -22.58 -0.86
CA SER A 144 -3.05 -23.57 -0.65
C SER A 144 -4.37 -22.97 -0.14
N VAL A 145 -4.31 -21.81 0.54
CA VAL A 145 -5.48 -21.02 0.96
C VAL A 145 -6.15 -20.32 -0.24
N TRP A 146 -5.37 -19.96 -1.26
CA TRP A 146 -5.78 -19.09 -2.36
C TRP A 146 -5.59 -19.82 -3.69
N ARG A 147 -6.54 -20.71 -4.04
CA ARG A 147 -6.48 -21.53 -5.28
C ARG A 147 -6.43 -20.62 -6.51
N ILE A 148 -5.24 -20.40 -7.07
CA ILE A 148 -5.06 -19.77 -8.38
C ILE A 148 -4.96 -20.91 -9.38
N GLY A 149 -5.98 -21.03 -10.24
CA GLY A 149 -6.04 -22.06 -11.29
C GLY A 149 -5.10 -21.77 -12.45
N ASP A 150 -5.40 -22.35 -13.62
CA ASP A 150 -4.64 -22.18 -14.86
C ASP A 150 -4.31 -20.69 -15.15
N ALA A 151 -3.04 -20.42 -15.44
CA ALA A 151 -2.53 -19.06 -15.66
C ALA A 151 -3.19 -18.40 -16.89
N SER A 152 -3.46 -19.16 -17.94
CA SER A 152 -4.11 -18.67 -19.17
C SER A 152 -5.58 -18.32 -18.92
N ALA A 153 -6.30 -19.17 -18.20
CA ALA A 153 -7.67 -18.89 -17.76
C ALA A 153 -7.74 -17.66 -16.84
N THR A 154 -6.77 -17.52 -15.93
CA THR A 154 -6.63 -16.36 -15.04
C THR A 154 -6.44 -15.07 -15.85
N GLU A 155 -5.51 -15.08 -16.79
CA GLU A 155 -5.22 -13.94 -17.66
C GLU A 155 -6.44 -13.56 -18.51
N THR A 156 -7.12 -14.55 -19.07
CA THR A 156 -8.36 -14.35 -19.83
C THR A 156 -9.44 -13.68 -18.99
N ARG A 157 -9.62 -14.08 -17.74
CA ARG A 157 -10.61 -13.49 -16.83
C ARG A 157 -10.25 -12.07 -16.42
N LEU A 158 -8.98 -11.80 -16.11
CA LEU A 158 -8.53 -10.45 -15.80
C LEU A 158 -8.71 -9.51 -16.99
N ASN A 159 -8.44 -9.96 -18.22
CA ASN A 159 -8.63 -9.15 -19.41
C ASN A 159 -10.11 -8.86 -19.73
N ARG A 160 -11.06 -9.67 -19.21
CA ARG A 160 -12.50 -9.38 -19.32
C ARG A 160 -12.94 -8.17 -18.48
N LEU A 161 -12.17 -7.78 -17.46
CA LEU A 161 -12.40 -6.50 -16.75
C LEU A 161 -12.20 -5.29 -17.68
N ARG A 162 -11.55 -5.50 -18.84
CA ARG A 162 -11.19 -4.46 -19.82
C ARG A 162 -10.46 -3.28 -19.17
N PRO A 163 -9.34 -3.55 -18.46
CA PRO A 163 -8.56 -2.52 -17.78
C PRO A 163 -7.95 -1.53 -18.77
N VAL A 164 -7.81 -0.26 -18.36
CA VAL A 164 -7.24 0.80 -19.18
C VAL A 164 -5.78 1.00 -18.81
N MET A 165 -4.87 0.36 -19.55
CA MET A 165 -3.42 0.46 -19.27
C MET A 165 -2.88 1.88 -19.46
N ALA A 166 -3.48 2.65 -20.37
CA ALA A 166 -3.14 4.05 -20.62
C ALA A 166 -3.37 4.97 -19.40
N ALA A 167 -4.32 4.61 -18.53
CA ALA A 167 -4.66 5.37 -17.33
C ALA A 167 -3.70 5.15 -16.15
N ARG A 168 -2.75 4.21 -16.25
CA ARG A 168 -1.74 4.01 -15.20
C ARG A 168 -0.77 5.19 -15.15
N TYR A 169 -0.32 5.57 -13.95
CA TYR A 169 0.67 6.65 -13.79
C TYR A 169 1.98 6.37 -14.54
N SER A 170 2.34 5.09 -14.72
CA SER A 170 3.54 4.64 -15.41
C SER A 170 3.34 4.39 -16.91
N SER A 171 2.21 4.80 -17.50
CA SER A 171 1.97 4.63 -18.94
C SER A 171 2.89 5.54 -19.78
N ALA A 172 3.22 5.12 -21.00
CA ALA A 172 4.10 5.91 -21.89
C ALA A 172 3.55 7.32 -22.20
N LEU A 173 2.24 7.53 -22.03
CA LEU A 173 1.57 8.81 -22.23
C LEU A 173 1.92 9.84 -21.14
N THR A 174 2.51 9.41 -20.02
CA THR A 174 2.82 10.31 -18.89
C THR A 174 4.16 11.04 -19.03
N VAL A 175 5.03 10.59 -19.96
CA VAL A 175 6.35 11.22 -20.20
C VAL A 175 6.23 12.68 -20.65
N GLY A 176 5.14 13.05 -21.34
CA GLY A 176 4.85 14.43 -21.73
C GLY A 176 4.28 15.31 -20.61
N LEU A 177 3.68 14.71 -19.58
CA LEU A 177 2.99 15.41 -18.48
C LEU A 177 3.89 15.72 -17.28
N LYS A 178 5.08 15.08 -17.19
CA LYS A 178 6.08 15.32 -16.12
C LYS A 178 6.78 16.69 -16.19
N ARG A 179 6.52 17.51 -17.22
CA ARG A 179 7.20 18.79 -17.46
C ARG A 179 6.38 19.99 -16.98
N GLY A 180 6.18 20.10 -15.67
CA GLY A 180 5.65 21.31 -15.04
C GLY A 180 6.60 21.80 -13.96
N SER A 181 7.49 22.74 -14.29
CA SER A 181 8.37 23.39 -13.31
C SER A 181 7.55 24.39 -12.48
N SER A 182 7.15 24.00 -11.28
CA SER A 182 6.71 24.93 -10.23
C SER A 182 7.74 24.92 -9.10
N THR A 183 7.75 25.94 -8.25
CA THR A 183 8.79 26.16 -7.24
C THR A 183 8.89 24.98 -6.27
N GLU A 184 10.06 24.34 -6.23
CA GLU A 184 10.31 23.04 -5.58
C GLU A 184 9.94 23.00 -4.09
N SER A 185 10.00 24.14 -3.38
CA SER A 185 9.76 24.22 -1.94
C SER A 185 8.30 24.03 -1.53
N SER A 186 7.33 24.59 -2.27
CA SER A 186 5.90 24.48 -1.92
C SER A 186 5.34 23.09 -2.23
N GLN A 187 5.84 22.44 -3.29
CA GLN A 187 5.45 21.06 -3.63
C GLN A 187 5.98 20.05 -2.61
N ALA A 188 7.20 20.25 -2.10
CA ALA A 188 7.81 19.39 -1.09
C ALA A 188 6.98 19.35 0.20
N ASP A 189 6.50 20.50 0.68
CA ASP A 189 5.67 20.58 1.88
C ASP A 189 4.33 19.85 1.73
N VAL A 190 3.70 19.96 0.56
CA VAL A 190 2.44 19.26 0.27
C VAL A 190 2.67 17.75 0.20
N LEU A 191 3.72 17.31 -0.50
CA LEU A 191 4.09 15.91 -0.58
C LEU A 191 4.44 15.32 0.79
N ALA A 192 5.15 16.07 1.64
CA ALA A 192 5.45 15.65 3.01
C ALA A 192 4.18 15.45 3.83
N LYS A 193 3.20 16.36 3.72
CA LYS A 193 1.92 16.25 4.41
C LYS A 193 1.08 15.07 3.90
N MET A 194 1.05 14.86 2.58
CA MET A 194 0.37 13.70 1.99
C MET A 194 1.02 12.39 2.43
N ALA A 195 2.36 12.32 2.42
CA ALA A 195 3.08 11.15 2.92
C ALA A 195 2.82 10.91 4.42
N GLY A 196 2.76 11.96 5.23
CA GLY A 196 2.37 11.87 6.64
C GLY A 196 0.95 11.32 6.81
N TRP A 197 0.00 11.78 6.00
CA TRP A 197 -1.37 11.24 6.00
C TRP A 197 -1.42 9.76 5.58
N VAL A 198 -0.64 9.36 4.56
CA VAL A 198 -0.52 7.95 4.16
C VAL A 198 -0.03 7.09 5.33
N GLY A 199 0.88 7.60 6.16
CA GLY A 199 1.40 6.89 7.33
C GLY A 199 0.49 6.84 8.57
N THR A 200 -0.63 7.56 8.59
CA THR A 200 -1.57 7.54 9.73
C THR A 200 -2.25 6.17 9.88
N SER A 201 -2.66 5.80 11.09
CA SER A 201 -3.35 4.51 11.32
C SER A 201 -4.81 4.49 10.90
N ASP A 202 -5.36 5.59 10.37
CA ASP A 202 -6.78 5.70 10.01
C ASP A 202 -7.08 4.87 8.75
N PRO A 203 -7.73 3.70 8.87
CA PRO A 203 -7.99 2.84 7.75
C PRO A 203 -9.17 3.39 6.93
N GLY A 204 -9.07 3.30 5.60
CA GLY A 204 -10.22 3.61 4.75
C GLY A 204 -10.55 5.09 4.59
N SER A 205 -9.53 5.95 4.55
CA SER A 205 -9.69 7.40 4.38
C SER A 205 -9.46 7.85 2.94
N VAL A 206 -10.05 8.99 2.58
CA VAL A 206 -9.85 9.70 1.30
C VAL A 206 -9.01 10.94 1.54
N TYR A 207 -7.98 11.15 0.72
CA TYR A 207 -7.31 12.43 0.60
C TYR A 207 -7.80 13.13 -0.65
N TRP A 208 -8.46 14.27 -0.49
CA TRP A 208 -9.00 15.02 -1.61
C TRP A 208 -8.14 16.23 -1.96
N MET A 209 -7.50 16.17 -3.12
CA MET A 209 -6.63 17.22 -3.63
C MET A 209 -7.41 18.24 -4.46
N SER A 210 -7.88 19.33 -3.83
CA SER A 210 -8.57 20.45 -4.47
C SER A 210 -7.69 21.71 -4.58
N GLY A 211 -8.08 22.72 -5.37
CA GLY A 211 -7.52 24.09 -5.28
C GLY A 211 -6.04 24.35 -5.60
N MET A 212 -5.47 23.83 -6.70
CA MET A 212 -4.24 24.38 -7.33
C MET A 212 -4.46 24.51 -8.83
N ASP A 213 -3.57 25.25 -9.50
CA ASP A 213 -3.45 25.18 -10.96
C ASP A 213 -3.22 23.73 -11.43
N ARG A 214 -3.72 23.41 -12.63
CA ARG A 214 -3.72 22.03 -13.17
C ARG A 214 -2.30 21.46 -13.27
N ALA A 215 -1.29 22.28 -13.57
CA ALA A 215 0.08 21.84 -13.77
C ALA A 215 0.74 21.41 -12.44
N SER A 216 0.57 22.21 -11.38
CA SER A 216 1.08 21.91 -10.04
C SER A 216 0.45 20.66 -9.45
N LYS A 217 -0.88 20.48 -9.60
CA LYS A 217 -1.58 19.23 -9.21
C LYS A 217 -1.06 18.02 -9.94
N THR A 218 -0.81 18.16 -11.25
CA THR A 218 -0.26 17.06 -12.07
C THR A 218 1.12 16.66 -11.55
N SER A 219 2.01 17.64 -11.34
CA SER A 219 3.36 17.40 -10.79
C SER A 219 3.31 16.65 -9.46
N ILE A 220 2.54 17.16 -8.49
CA ILE A 220 2.41 16.54 -7.16
C ILE A 220 1.83 15.12 -7.24
N ALA A 221 0.80 14.89 -8.07
CA ALA A 221 0.23 13.57 -8.27
C ALA A 221 1.26 12.55 -8.77
N TYR A 222 2.10 12.94 -9.75
CA TYR A 222 3.16 12.09 -10.26
C TYR A 222 4.27 11.86 -9.23
N SER A 223 4.75 12.91 -8.56
CA SER A 223 5.78 12.79 -7.53
C SER A 223 5.33 11.90 -6.36
N LEU A 224 4.06 12.01 -5.95
CA LEU A 224 3.49 11.14 -4.93
C LEU A 224 3.45 9.69 -5.41
N CYS A 225 3.02 9.43 -6.64
CA CYS A 225 3.02 8.08 -7.21
C CYS A 225 4.44 7.49 -7.32
N ASP A 226 5.42 8.29 -7.77
CA ASP A 226 6.82 7.87 -7.87
C ASP A 226 7.37 7.48 -6.49
N LYS A 227 7.10 8.29 -5.46
CA LYS A 227 7.48 7.99 -4.06
C LYS A 227 6.81 6.72 -3.53
N LEU A 228 5.49 6.63 -3.64
CA LEU A 228 4.73 5.48 -3.14
C LEU A 228 5.09 4.18 -3.88
N ALA A 229 5.39 4.25 -5.18
CA ALA A 229 5.85 3.10 -5.94
C ALA A 229 7.24 2.63 -5.47
N ALA A 230 8.18 3.55 -5.21
CA ALA A 230 9.49 3.22 -4.66
C ALA A 230 9.39 2.55 -3.27
N GLU A 231 8.46 3.03 -2.44
CA GLU A 231 8.16 2.47 -1.12
C GLU A 231 7.33 1.17 -1.18
N GLY A 232 6.83 0.76 -2.35
CA GLY A 232 5.96 -0.41 -2.51
C GLY A 232 4.53 -0.21 -2.00
N LYS A 233 4.11 1.04 -1.75
CA LYS A 233 2.81 1.41 -1.18
C LYS A 233 1.76 1.79 -2.23
N LEU A 234 2.15 2.06 -3.47
CA LEU A 234 1.20 2.34 -4.56
C LEU A 234 0.57 1.04 -5.09
N ALA A 235 -0.67 0.76 -4.67
CA ALA A 235 -1.38 -0.46 -5.03
C ALA A 235 -2.08 -0.36 -6.40
N ALA A 236 -2.60 0.81 -6.76
CA ALA A 236 -3.16 1.08 -8.08
C ALA A 236 -3.18 2.58 -8.40
N SER A 237 -3.32 2.90 -9.68
CA SER A 237 -3.52 4.28 -10.15
C SER A 237 -4.46 4.36 -11.36
N PHE A 238 -5.24 5.43 -11.45
CA PHE A 238 -6.04 5.77 -12.61
C PHE A 238 -6.00 7.28 -12.85
N PHE A 239 -5.46 7.69 -14.00
CA PHE A 239 -5.34 9.07 -14.43
C PHE A 239 -6.38 9.32 -15.51
N CYS A 240 -7.43 10.05 -15.15
CA CYS A 240 -8.46 10.43 -16.10
C CYS A 240 -7.89 11.45 -17.08
N SER A 241 -8.32 11.37 -18.34
CA SER A 241 -7.88 12.32 -19.35
C SER A 241 -8.90 12.48 -20.46
N ARG A 242 -9.24 13.71 -20.81
CA ARG A 242 -10.10 14.02 -21.98
C ARG A 242 -9.46 13.63 -23.30
N LEU A 243 -8.13 13.53 -23.34
CA LEU A 243 -7.35 13.25 -24.55
C LEU A 243 -7.40 11.78 -24.96
N VAL A 244 -7.72 10.87 -24.03
CA VAL A 244 -7.72 9.43 -24.26
C VAL A 244 -9.14 8.91 -24.01
N PRO A 245 -9.85 8.42 -25.04
CA PRO A 245 -11.24 8.00 -24.92
C PRO A 245 -11.53 7.02 -23.78
N GLU A 246 -10.61 6.10 -23.51
CA GLU A 246 -10.75 5.11 -22.45
C GLU A 246 -10.50 5.69 -21.05
N CYS A 247 -9.71 6.77 -20.93
CA CYS A 247 -9.39 7.42 -19.66
C CYS A 247 -10.49 8.40 -19.20
N ARG A 248 -11.44 8.77 -20.06
CA ARG A 248 -12.58 9.64 -19.72
C ARG A 248 -13.88 8.87 -19.42
N ASP A 249 -13.87 7.54 -19.51
CA ASP A 249 -14.99 6.68 -19.12
C ASP A 249 -14.87 6.28 -17.64
N VAL A 250 -15.70 6.89 -16.78
CA VAL A 250 -15.72 6.65 -15.33
C VAL A 250 -16.00 5.19 -14.96
N ASN A 251 -16.70 4.43 -15.83
CA ASN A 251 -17.00 3.03 -15.60
C ASN A 251 -15.75 2.13 -15.76
N ARG A 252 -14.64 2.68 -16.27
CA ARG A 252 -13.35 1.97 -16.39
C ARG A 252 -12.46 2.09 -15.17
N ILE A 253 -12.78 3.00 -14.24
CA ILE A 253 -11.95 3.24 -13.05
C ILE A 253 -11.90 1.98 -12.18
N ILE A 254 -13.05 1.47 -11.74
CA ILE A 254 -13.11 0.34 -10.81
C ILE A 254 -12.51 -0.95 -11.42
N PRO A 255 -12.86 -1.36 -12.65
CA PRO A 255 -12.26 -2.55 -13.24
C PRO A 255 -10.74 -2.43 -13.42
N SER A 256 -10.24 -1.23 -13.74
CA SER A 256 -8.79 -0.99 -13.88
C SER A 256 -8.05 -1.01 -12.55
N ILE A 257 -8.67 -0.50 -11.47
CA ILE A 257 -8.13 -0.58 -10.11
C ILE A 257 -8.13 -2.04 -9.63
N ALA A 258 -9.23 -2.76 -9.80
CA ALA A 258 -9.35 -4.18 -9.42
C ALA A 258 -8.29 -5.04 -10.12
N TYR A 259 -8.08 -4.81 -11.42
CA TYR A 259 -7.02 -5.45 -12.18
C TYR A 259 -5.63 -5.16 -11.58
N GLN A 260 -5.33 -3.90 -11.24
CA GLN A 260 -4.04 -3.53 -10.66
C GLN A 260 -3.83 -4.16 -9.27
N LEU A 261 -4.85 -4.16 -8.41
CA LEU A 261 -4.81 -4.82 -7.10
C LEU A 261 -4.57 -6.33 -7.23
N ALA A 262 -5.14 -6.97 -8.25
CA ALA A 262 -4.91 -8.38 -8.55
C ALA A 262 -3.48 -8.67 -9.04
N ARG A 263 -2.82 -7.71 -9.71
CA ARG A 263 -1.39 -7.82 -10.02
C ARG A 263 -0.50 -7.51 -8.82
N PHE A 264 -0.98 -6.67 -7.90
CA PHE A 264 -0.27 -6.29 -6.69
C PHE A 264 -0.24 -7.43 -5.66
N SER A 265 -1.37 -8.11 -5.45
CA SER A 265 -1.53 -9.14 -4.41
C SER A 265 -2.18 -10.42 -4.96
N ARG A 266 -1.50 -11.56 -4.75
CA ARG A 266 -2.01 -12.89 -5.10
C ARG A 266 -3.24 -13.31 -4.28
N PRO A 267 -3.27 -13.11 -2.94
CA PRO A 267 -4.49 -13.32 -2.16
C PRO A 267 -5.68 -12.55 -2.73
N PHE A 268 -5.48 -11.27 -3.07
CA PHE A 268 -6.53 -10.46 -3.70
C PHE A 268 -6.99 -11.04 -5.05
N LEU A 269 -6.04 -11.42 -5.90
CA LEU A 269 -6.33 -12.06 -7.20
C LEU A 269 -7.21 -13.31 -7.03
N SER A 270 -6.88 -14.20 -6.10
CA SER A 270 -7.65 -15.42 -5.87
C SER A 270 -9.11 -15.11 -5.52
N VAL A 271 -9.33 -14.19 -4.59
CA VAL A 271 -10.69 -13.77 -4.20
C VAL A 271 -11.43 -13.08 -5.36
N LEU A 272 -10.73 -12.24 -6.14
CA LEU A 272 -11.31 -11.60 -7.32
C LEU A 272 -11.75 -12.63 -8.37
N LEU A 273 -10.96 -13.68 -8.59
CA LEU A 273 -11.32 -14.75 -9.53
C LEU A 273 -12.60 -15.48 -9.10
N GLU A 274 -12.80 -15.74 -7.80
CA GLU A 274 -14.06 -16.32 -7.30
C GLU A 274 -15.27 -15.42 -7.60
N VAL A 275 -15.10 -14.09 -7.49
CA VAL A 275 -16.16 -13.13 -7.82
C VAL A 275 -16.48 -13.18 -9.32
N LEU A 276 -15.45 -13.19 -10.16
CA LEU A 276 -15.61 -13.23 -11.62
C LEU A 276 -16.11 -14.59 -12.14
N GLU A 277 -15.92 -15.67 -11.39
CA GLU A 277 -16.52 -16.98 -11.67
C GLU A 277 -18.02 -16.99 -11.39
N LYS A 278 -18.46 -16.33 -10.31
CA LYS A 278 -19.88 -16.25 -9.94
C LYS A 278 -20.65 -15.32 -10.88
N ASP A 279 -20.04 -14.20 -11.29
CA ASP A 279 -20.63 -13.26 -12.23
C ASP A 279 -19.60 -12.71 -13.21
N SER A 280 -19.59 -13.27 -14.42
CA SER A 280 -18.66 -12.87 -15.48
C SER A 280 -18.89 -11.45 -16.02
N ASN A 281 -20.06 -10.86 -15.74
CA ASN A 281 -20.47 -9.55 -16.25
C ASN A 281 -20.42 -8.45 -15.19
N MET A 282 -19.90 -8.72 -13.98
CA MET A 282 -19.78 -7.76 -12.88
C MET A 282 -19.05 -6.46 -13.27
N HIS A 283 -18.16 -6.52 -14.25
CA HIS A 283 -17.44 -5.37 -14.82
C HIS A 283 -18.32 -4.41 -15.66
N ASN A 284 -19.57 -4.76 -15.95
CA ASN A 284 -20.55 -3.91 -16.64
C ASN A 284 -21.70 -3.46 -15.72
N CYS A 285 -21.65 -3.80 -14.43
CA CYS A 285 -22.66 -3.39 -13.46
C CYS A 285 -22.56 -1.90 -13.08
N LEU A 286 -23.59 -1.39 -12.41
CA LEU A 286 -23.59 -0.05 -11.82
C LEU A 286 -22.44 0.13 -10.83
N SER A 287 -21.97 1.37 -10.65
CA SER A 287 -20.77 1.71 -9.87
C SER A 287 -20.78 1.18 -8.42
N HIS A 288 -21.91 1.25 -7.72
CA HIS A 288 -22.02 0.76 -6.34
C HIS A 288 -21.84 -0.78 -6.22
N PRO A 289 -22.68 -1.61 -6.88
CA PRO A 289 -22.49 -3.06 -6.88
C PRO A 289 -21.11 -3.49 -7.39
N GLN A 290 -20.61 -2.80 -8.41
CA GLN A 290 -19.30 -3.08 -8.99
C GLN A 290 -18.15 -2.80 -8.01
N PHE A 291 -18.18 -1.67 -7.30
CA PHE A 291 -17.17 -1.35 -6.30
C PHE A 291 -17.21 -2.32 -5.13
N ASP A 292 -18.40 -2.64 -4.64
CA ASP A 292 -18.56 -3.58 -3.53
C ASP A 292 -18.01 -4.97 -3.91
N ALA A 293 -18.37 -5.48 -5.08
CA ALA A 293 -17.96 -6.82 -5.53
C ALA A 293 -16.49 -6.92 -5.94
N LEU A 294 -15.95 -5.91 -6.65
CA LEU A 294 -14.60 -5.98 -7.22
C LEU A 294 -13.51 -5.42 -6.30
N ILE A 295 -13.85 -4.54 -5.34
CA ILE A 295 -12.88 -3.86 -4.48
C ILE A 295 -13.14 -4.14 -3.00
N VAL A 296 -14.29 -3.74 -2.47
CA VAL A 296 -14.55 -3.76 -1.01
C VAL A 296 -14.55 -5.18 -0.45
N GLN A 297 -15.34 -6.08 -1.03
CA GLN A 297 -15.45 -7.46 -0.55
C GLN A 297 -14.11 -8.21 -0.66
N PRO A 298 -13.38 -8.16 -1.81
CA PRO A 298 -12.07 -8.77 -1.89
C PRO A 298 -11.07 -8.20 -0.88
N LEU A 299 -10.95 -6.87 -0.76
CA LEU A 299 -10.02 -6.24 0.19
C LEU A 299 -10.31 -6.63 1.64
N ARG A 300 -11.58 -6.70 2.05
CA ARG A 300 -11.95 -7.12 3.40
C ARG A 300 -11.56 -8.57 3.71
N ARG A 301 -11.68 -9.47 2.72
CA ARG A 301 -11.30 -10.89 2.89
C ARG A 301 -9.79 -11.09 3.00
N VAL A 302 -9.00 -10.23 2.39
CA VAL A 302 -7.54 -10.39 2.32
C VAL A 302 -6.76 -9.38 3.18
N LYS A 303 -7.45 -8.58 4.00
CA LYS A 303 -6.84 -7.49 4.78
C LYS A 303 -5.62 -7.92 5.59
N ASP A 304 -5.66 -9.12 6.17
CA ASP A 304 -4.61 -9.68 7.04
C ASP A 304 -3.45 -10.30 6.24
N THR A 305 -3.43 -10.11 4.92
CA THR A 305 -2.37 -10.57 3.99
C THR A 305 -1.66 -9.42 3.27
N LEU A 306 -2.18 -8.19 3.43
CA LEU A 306 -1.72 -7.01 2.70
C LEU A 306 -0.73 -6.20 3.54
N PRO A 307 0.21 -5.46 2.89
CA PRO A 307 1.00 -4.43 3.55
C PRO A 307 0.13 -3.34 4.18
N ASP A 308 0.69 -2.62 5.15
CA ASP A 308 0.06 -1.42 5.70
C ASP A 308 0.21 -0.23 4.74
N ASN A 309 -0.68 0.76 4.88
CA ASN A 309 -0.60 2.07 4.21
C ASN A 309 -0.61 1.99 2.67
N LEU A 310 -1.35 1.03 2.12
CA LEU A 310 -1.55 0.94 0.67
C LEU A 310 -2.38 2.11 0.14
N VAL A 311 -2.01 2.62 -1.02
CA VAL A 311 -2.66 3.77 -1.65
C VAL A 311 -3.15 3.45 -3.05
N VAL A 312 -4.35 3.93 -3.37
CA VAL A 312 -4.92 3.99 -4.71
C VAL A 312 -5.07 5.44 -5.13
N MET A 313 -4.50 5.78 -6.30
CA MET A 313 -4.58 7.13 -6.86
C MET A 313 -5.66 7.23 -7.94
N ILE A 314 -6.56 8.19 -7.82
CA ILE A 314 -7.54 8.56 -8.86
C ILE A 314 -7.34 10.03 -9.20
N TYR A 315 -6.68 10.31 -10.32
CA TYR A 315 -6.33 11.66 -10.73
C TYR A 315 -7.31 12.24 -11.76
N ALA A 316 -7.60 13.54 -11.61
CA ALA A 316 -8.40 14.36 -12.53
C ALA A 316 -9.81 13.83 -12.81
N LEU A 317 -10.54 13.42 -11.76
CA LEU A 317 -11.86 12.78 -11.88
C LEU A 317 -12.90 13.64 -12.64
N ASP A 318 -12.72 14.97 -12.68
CA ASP A 318 -13.50 15.92 -13.47
C ASP A 318 -13.37 15.76 -14.99
N GLU A 319 -12.29 15.11 -15.45
CA GLU A 319 -12.02 14.86 -16.86
C GLU A 319 -12.84 13.72 -17.45
N CYS A 320 -13.61 12.99 -16.63
CA CYS A 320 -14.58 12.03 -17.13
C CYS A 320 -15.77 12.70 -17.82
N GLU A 321 -16.29 12.08 -18.88
CA GLU A 321 -17.40 12.64 -19.67
C GLU A 321 -18.75 12.57 -18.96
N ASN A 322 -18.98 11.50 -18.20
CA ASN A 322 -20.26 11.24 -17.52
C ASN A 322 -20.25 11.83 -16.10
N LYS A 323 -20.75 13.05 -15.95
CA LYS A 323 -20.82 13.76 -14.66
C LYS A 323 -21.64 13.03 -13.61
N ASP A 324 -22.81 12.48 -13.96
CA ASP A 324 -23.61 11.66 -13.04
C ASP A 324 -22.84 10.41 -12.56
N GLY A 325 -22.05 9.80 -13.45
CA GLY A 325 -21.19 8.66 -13.11
C GLY A 325 -20.05 9.06 -12.19
N THR A 326 -19.43 10.22 -12.42
CA THR A 326 -18.42 10.83 -11.53
C THR A 326 -18.99 11.08 -10.14
N HIS A 327 -20.21 11.61 -10.06
CA HIS A 327 -20.91 11.87 -8.80
C HIS A 327 -21.16 10.57 -8.02
N ARG A 328 -21.65 9.53 -8.70
CA ARG A 328 -21.80 8.21 -8.08
C ARG A 328 -20.47 7.60 -7.65
N MET A 329 -19.37 7.85 -8.37
CA MET A 329 -18.04 7.39 -7.97
C MET A 329 -17.60 8.05 -6.66
N VAL A 330 -17.84 9.35 -6.52
CA VAL A 330 -17.58 10.10 -5.27
C VAL A 330 -18.39 9.50 -4.12
N ASP A 331 -19.70 9.28 -4.30
CA ASP A 331 -20.54 8.68 -3.25
C ASP A 331 -20.03 7.30 -2.81
N VAL A 332 -19.62 6.47 -3.76
CA VAL A 332 -19.04 5.16 -3.51
C VAL A 332 -17.77 5.27 -2.66
N LEU A 333 -16.86 6.18 -3.00
CA LEU A 333 -15.61 6.38 -2.28
C LEU A 333 -15.86 6.96 -0.88
N LEU A 334 -16.88 7.78 -0.66
CA LEU A 334 -17.11 8.33 0.68
C LEU A 334 -17.88 7.36 1.60
N THR A 335 -18.73 6.50 1.03
CA THR A 335 -19.61 5.63 1.84
C THR A 335 -19.06 4.23 2.12
N LYS A 336 -18.09 3.74 1.33
CA LYS A 336 -17.69 2.32 1.36
C LYS A 336 -16.27 2.05 1.84
N LEU A 337 -15.50 3.07 2.19
CA LEU A 337 -14.09 2.89 2.52
C LEU A 337 -13.82 2.50 3.97
N GLU A 338 -14.80 2.65 4.87
CA GLU A 338 -14.62 2.34 6.29
C GLU A 338 -14.04 0.93 6.48
N SER A 339 -12.95 0.86 7.25
CA SER A 339 -12.18 -0.36 7.59
C SER A 339 -11.48 -1.06 6.42
N LEU A 340 -11.30 -0.41 5.27
CA LEU A 340 -10.51 -0.97 4.17
C LEU A 340 -9.00 -0.86 4.44
N PRO A 341 -8.20 -1.88 4.06
CA PRO A 341 -6.75 -1.88 4.17
C PRO A 341 -6.04 -1.02 3.11
N VAL A 342 -6.77 -0.10 2.47
CA VAL A 342 -6.32 0.74 1.36
C VAL A 342 -6.89 2.14 1.53
N LYS A 343 -6.05 3.15 1.31
CA LYS A 343 -6.38 4.57 1.29
C LYS A 343 -6.55 5.07 -0.15
N PHE A 344 -7.37 6.09 -0.34
CA PHE A 344 -7.62 6.66 -1.66
C PHE A 344 -7.15 8.10 -1.71
N VAL A 345 -6.36 8.45 -2.73
CA VAL A 345 -6.05 9.84 -3.05
C VAL A 345 -6.81 10.19 -4.31
N VAL A 346 -7.66 11.21 -4.24
CA VAL A 346 -8.50 11.64 -5.36
C VAL A 346 -8.25 13.11 -5.67
N SER A 347 -8.15 13.43 -6.95
CA SER A 347 -7.95 14.80 -7.42
C SER A 347 -9.06 15.21 -8.38
N SER A 348 -9.64 16.37 -8.13
CA SER A 348 -10.38 17.15 -9.14
C SER A 348 -10.33 18.65 -8.80
N PRO A 349 -10.69 19.54 -9.74
CA PRO A 349 -11.09 20.91 -9.46
C PRO A 349 -12.28 20.96 -8.48
N PRO A 350 -12.47 22.09 -7.78
CA PRO A 350 -13.64 22.34 -6.96
C PRO A 350 -14.85 22.65 -7.86
N GLU A 351 -15.28 21.68 -8.68
CA GLU A 351 -16.59 21.77 -9.31
C GLU A 351 -17.65 21.77 -8.19
N PRO A 352 -18.59 22.74 -8.15
CA PRO A 352 -19.52 22.90 -7.03
C PRO A 352 -20.22 21.60 -6.64
N GLU A 353 -20.66 20.81 -7.62
CA GLU A 353 -21.39 19.57 -7.39
C GLU A 353 -20.55 18.45 -6.73
N ILE A 354 -19.24 18.43 -7.01
CA ILE A 354 -18.28 17.50 -6.39
C ILE A 354 -17.88 18.03 -5.01
N TRP A 355 -17.68 19.34 -4.91
CA TRP A 355 -17.30 20.03 -3.69
C TRP A 355 -18.40 19.93 -2.62
N ASP A 356 -19.63 20.21 -2.99
CA ASP A 356 -20.80 20.16 -2.11
C ASP A 356 -20.97 18.74 -1.57
N ARG A 357 -20.84 17.70 -2.40
CA ARG A 357 -20.91 16.30 -1.91
C ARG A 357 -19.77 15.92 -0.96
N MET A 358 -18.55 16.38 -1.25
CA MET A 358 -17.38 16.14 -0.41
C MET A 358 -17.47 16.88 0.93
N THR A 359 -18.12 18.05 0.96
CA THR A 359 -18.29 18.87 2.17
C THR A 359 -19.57 18.53 2.95
N GLU A 360 -20.67 18.15 2.31
CA GLU A 360 -21.91 17.68 2.94
C GLU A 360 -21.69 16.41 3.76
N GLN A 361 -20.80 15.53 3.30
CA GLN A 361 -20.40 14.33 4.05
C GLN A 361 -19.27 14.58 5.06
N SER A 362 -18.71 15.80 5.12
CA SER A 362 -17.65 16.18 6.07
C SER A 362 -18.17 16.56 7.48
N ASP A 363 -19.49 16.69 7.65
CA ASP A 363 -20.11 16.77 8.99
C ASP A 363 -19.95 15.47 9.80
N TYR A 364 -19.50 14.37 9.17
CA TYR A 364 -19.07 13.13 9.84
C TYR A 364 -17.54 13.08 10.00
N ASP A 365 -17.06 13.76 11.04
CA ASP A 365 -15.70 13.70 11.58
C ASP A 365 -14.54 14.06 10.62
N ASP A 366 -13.65 14.90 11.15
CA ASP A 366 -12.45 15.53 10.59
C ASP A 366 -11.35 14.56 10.06
N LEU A 367 -11.69 13.31 9.74
CA LEU A 367 -10.78 12.18 9.50
C LEU A 367 -10.97 11.49 8.15
N ARG A 368 -12.11 11.67 7.47
CA ARG A 368 -12.45 10.89 6.26
C ARG A 368 -12.02 11.54 4.96
N VAL A 369 -11.99 12.87 4.91
CA VAL A 369 -11.60 13.65 3.73
C VAL A 369 -10.65 14.77 4.15
N VAL A 370 -9.36 14.62 3.84
CA VAL A 370 -8.44 15.75 4.00
C VAL A 370 -8.60 16.67 2.80
N LEU A 371 -9.45 17.68 2.95
CA LEU A 371 -9.60 18.78 1.99
C LEU A 371 -8.43 19.75 2.18
N ARG A 372 -7.53 19.82 1.19
CA ARG A 372 -6.61 20.96 1.10
C ARG A 372 -6.94 21.78 -0.12
N GLU A 373 -7.52 22.95 0.10
CA GLU A 373 -7.39 24.08 -0.82
C GLU A 373 -6.00 24.66 -0.63
N LEU A 374 -5.21 24.74 -1.69
CA LEU A 374 -3.88 25.34 -1.62
C LEU A 374 -3.85 26.81 -2.04
N ASP A 375 -5.01 27.39 -2.38
CA ASP A 375 -5.29 28.83 -2.19
C ASP A 375 -6.82 29.09 -2.18
N ARG A 376 -7.37 29.47 -1.02
CA ARG A 376 -8.82 29.67 -0.79
C ARG A 376 -9.34 30.96 -1.43
N HIS A 377 -8.46 31.91 -1.77
CA HIS A 377 -8.86 33.19 -2.34
C HIS A 377 -9.18 33.14 -3.84
N THR A 378 -8.68 32.14 -4.57
CA THR A 378 -8.84 32.06 -6.04
C THR A 378 -10.14 31.36 -6.46
N VAL A 379 -10.59 30.35 -5.70
CA VAL A 379 -11.77 29.53 -6.05
C VAL A 379 -13.07 30.36 -6.01
N MET A 380 -13.22 31.25 -5.03
CA MET A 380 -14.39 32.15 -4.98
C MET A 380 -14.41 33.21 -6.10
N LEU A 381 -13.25 33.49 -6.73
CA LEU A 381 -13.14 34.45 -7.83
C LEU A 381 -13.29 33.82 -9.22
N GLU A 382 -13.11 32.50 -9.36
CA GLU A 382 -13.27 31.79 -10.64
C GLU A 382 -14.71 31.35 -10.92
N PHE A 383 -15.53 31.14 -9.87
CA PHE A 383 -16.91 30.65 -10.01
C PHE A 383 -17.99 31.67 -9.61
N SER A 384 -17.61 32.93 -9.31
CA SER A 384 -18.60 33.99 -9.11
C SER A 384 -19.24 34.36 -10.46
N PRO A 385 -20.57 34.47 -10.57
CA PRO A 385 -21.28 34.78 -11.83
C PRO A 385 -21.04 36.21 -12.37
N GLU A 386 -20.11 36.96 -11.78
CA GLU A 386 -19.72 38.30 -12.19
C GLU A 386 -18.28 38.32 -12.73
N LYS A 387 -18.08 37.88 -13.97
CA LYS A 387 -17.01 38.45 -14.79
C LYS A 387 -17.56 38.80 -16.18
N PRO A 388 -17.55 40.09 -16.58
CA PRO A 388 -17.90 40.47 -17.93
C PRO A 388 -16.88 39.90 -18.90
N GLN A 389 -17.37 39.31 -19.99
CA GLN A 389 -16.54 38.95 -21.14
C GLN A 389 -15.89 40.23 -21.69
N VAL A 390 -14.56 40.25 -21.72
CA VAL A 390 -13.77 41.18 -22.53
C VAL A 390 -12.69 40.39 -23.25
#